data_AF-A0A949HZ20-F1
#
_entry.id   AF-A0A949HZ20-F1
#
_cell.length_a   1.000
_cell.length_b   1.000
_cell.length_c   1.000
_cell.angle_alpha   90.00
_cell.angle_beta   90.00
_cell.angle_gamma   90.00
#
_symmetry.space_group_name_H-M   'P 1'
#
loop_
_entity.id
_entity.type
_entity.pdbx_description
1 polymer ?
#
loop_
_entity_poly.entity_id
_entity_poly.type
_entity_poly.pdbx_seq_one_letter_code
_entity_poly.pdbx_strand_id
1 'polypeptide(L)'
;MSQINTVISSFVGSSLITTALVFLFRSWISERIKNAIKHEYDQKLETHKAQLQIAASERSIRLTRVFERQAEVIAATYAKLWAFHEAVEDDTKRGDHSDFAQSQELQKNCQSKHADVLKYFLPHKIYFPKDTAERMVYFLNTGQAAIGAFEVTLTSKGNPDTHEKNYQRFEDYSKEFAEVLALLEKDFQRILGMEEPKAGGANLPNSKSNNQAPAFSSRRMVI
;
A
#
# COMPACT_ATOMS: atom_id res chain seq x y z
N MET A 1 -48.68 -14.62 90.15
CA MET A 1 -47.94 -15.34 89.08
C MET A 1 -48.48 -15.05 87.66
N SER A 2 -49.17 -13.93 87.37
CA SER A 2 -49.64 -13.63 85.99
C SER A 2 -48.92 -12.47 85.28
N GLN A 3 -48.06 -11.71 85.97
CA GLN A 3 -47.31 -10.58 85.38
C GLN A 3 -46.04 -11.02 84.63
N ILE A 4 -45.50 -12.21 84.92
CA ILE A 4 -44.26 -12.73 84.30
C ILE A 4 -44.51 -13.26 82.87
N ASN A 5 -45.70 -13.83 82.59
CA ASN A 5 -45.99 -14.39 81.26
C ASN A 5 -46.22 -13.32 80.18
N THR A 6 -46.72 -12.13 80.55
CA THR A 6 -46.96 -11.01 79.62
C THR A 6 -45.67 -10.33 79.15
N VAL A 7 -44.65 -10.28 80.02
CA VAL A 7 -43.35 -9.70 79.68
C VAL A 7 -42.56 -10.65 78.75
N ILE A 8 -42.70 -11.97 78.94
CA ILE A 8 -42.02 -12.97 78.12
C ILE A 8 -42.62 -13.04 76.69
N SER A 9 -43.93 -12.91 76.52
CA SER A 9 -44.56 -12.86 75.19
C SER A 9 -44.21 -11.59 74.38
N SER A 10 -43.83 -10.51 75.06
CA SER A 10 -43.49 -9.23 74.43
C SER A 10 -42.05 -9.18 73.88
N PHE A 11 -41.16 -10.05 74.39
CA PHE A 11 -39.77 -10.16 73.91
C PHE A 11 -39.62 -11.01 72.65
N VAL A 12 -40.51 -11.99 72.44
CA VAL A 12 -40.45 -12.91 71.29
C VAL A 12 -40.88 -12.21 69.99
N GLY A 13 -41.85 -11.29 70.04
CA GLY A 13 -42.30 -10.54 68.86
C GLY A 13 -41.26 -9.58 68.27
N SER A 14 -40.45 -8.95 69.12
CA SER A 14 -39.46 -7.95 68.69
C SER A 14 -38.23 -8.56 67.98
N SER A 15 -37.89 -9.81 68.27
CA SER A 15 -36.76 -10.53 67.64
C SER A 15 -37.03 -10.90 66.18
N LEU A 16 -38.27 -11.30 65.85
CA LEU A 16 -38.63 -11.66 64.47
C LEU A 16 -38.61 -10.43 63.56
N ILE A 17 -39.05 -9.28 64.07
CA ILE A 17 -39.11 -8.02 63.32
C ILE A 17 -37.71 -7.50 63.01
N THR A 18 -36.77 -7.55 63.96
CA THR A 18 -35.38 -7.13 63.72
C THR A 18 -34.68 -8.06 62.72
N THR A 19 -34.92 -9.37 62.79
CA THR A 19 -34.35 -10.33 61.83
C THR A 19 -34.89 -10.10 60.40
N ALA A 20 -36.19 -9.84 60.27
CA ALA A 20 -36.82 -9.51 58.99
C ALA A 20 -36.31 -8.18 58.41
N LEU A 21 -36.15 -7.14 59.24
CA LEU A 21 -35.57 -5.85 58.84
C LEU A 21 -34.13 -5.99 58.36
N VAL A 22 -33.29 -6.75 59.09
CA VAL A 22 -31.90 -7.00 58.68
C VAL A 22 -31.85 -7.76 57.36
N PHE A 23 -32.72 -8.75 57.16
CA PHE A 23 -32.81 -9.48 55.91
C PHE A 23 -33.23 -8.58 54.74
N LEU A 24 -34.26 -7.74 54.92
CA LEU A 24 -34.72 -6.79 53.91
C LEU A 24 -33.65 -5.76 53.57
N PHE A 25 -32.98 -5.18 54.57
CA PHE A 25 -31.86 -4.26 54.33
C PHE A 25 -30.72 -4.95 53.59
N ARG A 26 -30.37 -6.18 53.97
CA ARG A 26 -29.33 -6.95 53.28
C ARG A 26 -29.71 -7.24 51.83
N SER A 27 -30.96 -7.62 51.56
CA SER A 27 -31.45 -7.88 50.20
C SER A 27 -31.46 -6.59 49.37
N TRP A 28 -32.00 -5.51 49.93
CA TRP A 28 -32.09 -4.21 49.28
C TRP A 28 -30.71 -3.62 48.95
N ILE A 29 -29.77 -3.64 49.92
CA ILE A 29 -28.38 -3.20 49.71
C ILE A 29 -27.68 -4.08 48.66
N SER A 30 -27.88 -5.40 48.71
CA SER A 30 -27.27 -6.30 47.72
C SER A 30 -27.77 -6.01 46.30
N GLU A 31 -29.08 -5.82 46.13
CA GLU A 31 -29.66 -5.47 44.83
C GLU A 31 -29.20 -4.10 44.35
N ARG A 32 -29.15 -3.09 45.23
CA ARG A 32 -28.67 -1.75 44.88
C ARG A 32 -27.21 -1.74 44.42
N ILE A 33 -26.34 -2.45 45.14
CA ILE A 33 -24.92 -2.57 44.78
C ILE A 33 -24.76 -3.35 43.47
N LYS A 34 -25.47 -4.46 43.30
CA LYS A 34 -25.45 -5.24 42.05
C LYS A 34 -25.93 -4.42 40.86
N ASN A 35 -27.01 -3.67 41.01
CA ASN A 35 -27.54 -2.82 39.94
C ASN A 35 -26.59 -1.67 39.60
N ALA A 36 -25.95 -1.05 40.60
CA ALA A 36 -24.96 0.00 40.37
C ALA A 36 -23.73 -0.54 39.63
N ILE A 37 -23.20 -1.68 40.06
CA ILE A 37 -22.07 -2.35 39.41
C ILE A 37 -22.45 -2.72 37.97
N LYS A 38 -23.60 -3.36 37.76
CA LYS A 38 -24.07 -3.74 36.43
C LYS A 38 -24.20 -2.53 35.51
N HIS A 39 -24.77 -1.43 36.00
CA HIS A 39 -24.90 -0.20 35.21
C HIS A 39 -23.53 0.36 34.80
N GLU A 40 -22.55 0.39 35.72
CA GLU A 40 -21.19 0.82 35.40
C GLU A 40 -20.51 -0.10 34.37
N TYR A 41 -20.71 -1.41 34.49
CA TYR A 41 -20.21 -2.38 33.52
C TYR A 41 -20.87 -2.21 32.14
N ASP A 42 -22.19 -2.07 32.09
CA ASP A 42 -22.94 -1.85 30.85
C ASP A 42 -22.48 -0.54 30.18
N GLN A 43 -22.30 0.53 30.96
CA GLN A 43 -21.79 1.81 30.46
C GLN A 43 -20.36 1.69 29.91
N LYS A 44 -19.45 1.00 30.63
CA LYS A 44 -18.08 0.77 30.15
C LYS A 44 -18.07 -0.12 28.92
N LEU A 45 -18.91 -1.15 28.86
CA LEU A 45 -19.04 -2.03 27.71
C LEU A 45 -19.50 -1.28 26.46
N GLU A 46 -20.54 -0.47 26.57
CA GLU A 46 -21.02 0.36 25.47
C GLU A 46 -19.98 1.40 25.04
N THR A 47 -19.25 1.98 26.00
CA THR A 47 -18.13 2.91 25.69
C THR A 47 -17.03 2.20 24.91
N HIS A 48 -16.63 1.00 25.32
CA HIS A 48 -15.59 0.23 24.61
C HIS A 48 -16.06 -0.25 23.24
N LYS A 49 -17.32 -0.67 23.10
CA LYS A 49 -17.90 -0.99 21.78
C LYS A 49 -17.86 0.23 20.85
N ALA A 50 -18.28 1.39 21.34
CA ALA A 50 -18.23 2.63 20.57
C ALA A 50 -16.79 2.99 20.16
N GLN A 51 -15.82 2.88 21.07
CA GLN A 51 -14.40 3.11 20.77
C GLN A 51 -13.86 2.14 19.70
N LEU A 52 -14.19 0.86 19.80
CA LEU A 52 -13.80 -0.15 18.80
C LEU A 52 -14.41 0.15 17.44
N GLN A 53 -15.69 0.54 17.40
CA GLN A 53 -16.37 0.90 16.15
C GLN A 53 -15.75 2.16 15.51
N ILE A 54 -15.42 3.17 16.32
CA ILE A 54 -14.71 4.36 15.84
C ILE A 54 -13.34 3.97 15.26
N ALA A 55 -12.53 3.22 16.02
CA ALA A 55 -11.21 2.78 15.57
C ALA A 55 -11.26 1.91 14.29
N ALA A 56 -12.26 1.02 14.19
CA ALA A 56 -12.50 0.22 13.00
C ALA A 56 -12.87 1.10 11.79
N SER A 57 -13.75 2.09 12.00
CA SER A 57 -14.15 3.04 10.94
C SER A 57 -12.97 3.92 10.48
N GLU A 58 -12.16 4.44 11.40
CA GLU A 58 -10.97 5.23 11.08
C GLU A 58 -9.96 4.42 10.28
N ARG A 59 -9.73 3.16 10.68
CA ARG A 59 -8.84 2.25 9.97
C ARG A 59 -9.36 1.97 8.56
N SER A 60 -10.65 1.74 8.41
CA SER A 60 -11.29 1.54 7.10
C SER A 60 -11.12 2.76 6.20
N ILE A 61 -11.44 3.96 6.69
CA ILE A 61 -11.28 5.21 5.93
C ILE A 61 -9.82 5.46 5.53
N ARG A 62 -8.88 5.27 6.46
CA ARG A 62 -7.44 5.46 6.19
C ARG A 62 -6.95 4.50 5.11
N LEU A 63 -7.38 3.24 5.18
CA LEU A 63 -7.02 2.21 4.22
C LEU A 63 -7.62 2.49 2.84
N THR A 64 -8.88 2.92 2.76
CA THR A 64 -9.51 3.36 1.51
C THR A 64 -8.75 4.49 0.85
N ARG A 65 -8.40 5.56 1.60
CA ARG A 65 -7.65 6.70 1.05
C ARG A 65 -6.27 6.32 0.53
N VAL A 66 -5.58 5.40 1.21
CA VAL A 66 -4.28 4.90 0.76
C VAL A 66 -4.41 4.12 -0.54
N PHE A 67 -5.44 3.26 -0.65
CA PHE A 67 -5.69 2.50 -1.87
C PHE A 67 -6.12 3.39 -3.04
N GLU A 68 -7.00 4.35 -2.81
CA GLU A 68 -7.38 5.35 -3.81
C GLU A 68 -6.12 6.08 -4.32
N ARG A 69 -5.27 6.54 -3.40
CA ARG A 69 -4.03 7.22 -3.76
C ARG A 69 -3.05 6.32 -4.52
N GLN A 70 -2.91 5.06 -4.13
CA GLN A 70 -2.10 4.08 -4.85
C GLN A 70 -2.63 3.84 -6.26
N ALA A 71 -3.93 3.66 -6.41
CA ALA A 71 -4.58 3.46 -7.70
C ALA A 71 -4.38 4.66 -8.64
N GLU A 72 -4.58 5.89 -8.13
CA GLU A 72 -4.31 7.12 -8.87
C GLU A 72 -2.85 7.20 -9.35
N VAL A 73 -1.90 6.91 -8.46
CA VAL A 73 -0.46 6.97 -8.77
C VAL A 73 -0.08 5.93 -9.83
N ILE A 74 -0.57 4.69 -9.71
CA ILE A 74 -0.28 3.63 -10.68
C ILE A 74 -0.87 3.99 -12.05
N ALA A 75 -2.13 4.44 -12.10
CA ALA A 75 -2.78 4.84 -13.35
C ALA A 75 -2.05 6.01 -14.04
N ALA A 76 -1.65 7.03 -13.28
CA ALA A 76 -0.92 8.17 -13.82
C ALA A 76 0.49 7.78 -14.30
N THR A 77 1.19 6.90 -13.57
CA THR A 77 2.49 6.36 -14.01
C THR A 77 2.34 5.53 -15.28
N TYR A 78 1.32 4.68 -15.38
CA TYR A 78 1.01 3.90 -16.58
C TYR A 78 0.81 4.80 -17.80
N ALA A 79 -0.04 5.83 -17.68
CA ALA A 79 -0.31 6.76 -18.77
C ALA A 79 0.96 7.50 -19.24
N LYS A 80 1.81 7.95 -18.31
CA LYS A 80 3.07 8.63 -18.64
C LYS A 80 4.09 7.69 -19.29
N LEU A 81 4.18 6.45 -18.81
CA LEU A 81 5.03 5.41 -19.41
C LEU A 81 4.60 5.11 -20.85
N TRP A 82 3.30 4.99 -21.10
CA TRP A 82 2.77 4.78 -22.44
C TRP A 82 3.13 5.94 -23.37
N ALA A 83 2.91 7.18 -22.93
CA ALA A 83 3.28 8.36 -23.71
C ALA A 83 4.80 8.46 -23.97
N PHE A 84 5.62 7.96 -23.05
CA PHE A 84 7.06 7.85 -23.27
C PHE A 84 7.38 6.78 -24.31
N HIS A 85 6.79 5.59 -24.20
CA HIS A 85 7.00 4.51 -25.17
C HIS A 85 6.57 4.91 -26.58
N GLU A 86 5.40 5.54 -26.73
CA GLU A 86 4.92 6.09 -28.02
C GLU A 86 5.92 7.08 -28.63
N ALA A 87 6.48 7.98 -27.81
CA ALA A 87 7.51 8.90 -28.26
C ALA A 87 8.82 8.20 -28.68
N VAL A 88 9.20 7.10 -28.01
CA VAL A 88 10.33 6.26 -28.45
C VAL A 88 10.00 5.58 -29.77
N GLU A 89 8.82 5.00 -29.93
CA GLU A 89 8.42 4.36 -31.19
C GLU A 89 8.40 5.35 -32.37
N ASP A 90 7.89 6.56 -32.14
CA ASP A 90 7.86 7.62 -33.16
C ASP A 90 9.27 8.04 -33.57
N ASP A 91 10.20 8.12 -32.62
CA ASP A 91 11.61 8.43 -32.87
C ASP A 91 12.30 7.30 -33.65
N THR A 92 12.02 6.03 -33.33
CA THR A 92 12.66 4.88 -33.98
C THR A 92 12.10 4.58 -35.37
N LYS A 93 10.78 4.60 -35.56
CA LYS A 93 10.12 4.32 -36.87
C LYS A 93 10.51 5.34 -37.93
N ARG A 94 10.90 6.55 -37.51
CA ARG A 94 11.23 7.69 -38.38
C ARG A 94 12.73 7.89 -38.60
N GLY A 95 13.57 6.98 -38.08
CA GLY A 95 15.02 7.00 -38.27
C GLY A 95 15.51 6.84 -39.73
N ASP A 96 14.59 6.63 -40.68
CA ASP A 96 14.86 6.60 -42.12
C ASP A 96 14.60 7.96 -42.80
N HIS A 97 14.35 9.02 -42.03
CA HIS A 97 14.05 10.35 -42.57
C HIS A 97 15.31 11.10 -43.03
N SER A 98 15.23 11.64 -44.24
CA SER A 98 16.25 12.53 -44.81
C SER A 98 16.32 13.91 -44.15
N ASP A 99 15.39 14.23 -43.23
CA ASP A 99 15.28 15.54 -42.58
C ASP A 99 15.77 15.52 -41.13
N PHE A 100 17.00 16.03 -40.94
CA PHE A 100 17.65 16.15 -39.64
C PHE A 100 16.87 17.01 -38.63
N ALA A 101 16.15 18.04 -39.09
CA ALA A 101 15.42 18.93 -38.18
C ALA A 101 14.26 18.19 -37.49
N GLN A 102 13.54 17.36 -38.25
CA GLN A 102 12.45 16.55 -37.73
C GLN A 102 12.96 15.50 -36.73
N SER A 103 14.05 14.80 -37.04
CA SER A 103 14.65 13.82 -36.10
C SER A 103 15.06 14.48 -34.79
N GLN A 104 15.62 15.70 -34.82
CA GLN A 104 15.97 16.43 -33.60
C GLN A 104 14.73 16.81 -32.77
N GLU A 105 13.61 17.14 -33.41
CA GLU A 105 12.35 17.45 -32.71
C GLU A 105 11.76 16.22 -32.02
N LEU A 106 11.73 15.07 -32.71
CA LEU A 106 11.28 13.79 -32.15
C LEU A 106 12.13 13.37 -30.95
N GLN A 107 13.45 13.52 -31.07
CA GLN A 107 14.37 13.22 -29.98
C GLN A 107 14.12 14.11 -28.75
N LYS A 108 13.92 15.43 -28.96
CA LYS A 108 13.57 16.36 -27.87
C LYS A 108 12.23 15.99 -27.22
N ASN A 109 11.24 15.59 -28.02
CA ASN A 109 9.97 15.11 -27.50
C ASN A 109 10.16 13.85 -26.64
N CYS A 110 10.93 12.86 -27.13
CA CYS A 110 11.24 11.63 -26.40
C CYS A 110 11.94 11.92 -25.05
N GLN A 111 12.98 12.77 -25.05
CA GLN A 111 13.66 13.22 -23.82
C GLN A 111 12.71 13.95 -22.86
N SER A 112 11.81 14.79 -23.39
CA SER A 112 10.82 15.50 -22.58
C SER A 112 9.85 14.53 -21.89
N LYS A 113 9.34 13.52 -22.61
CA LYS A 113 8.46 12.49 -22.05
C LYS A 113 9.17 11.64 -21.01
N HIS A 114 10.41 11.25 -21.26
CA HIS A 114 11.23 10.52 -20.28
C HIS A 114 11.40 11.33 -18.98
N ALA A 115 11.76 12.60 -19.10
CA ALA A 115 11.89 13.50 -17.95
C ALA A 115 10.57 13.68 -17.18
N ASP A 116 9.43 13.76 -17.87
CA ASP A 116 8.10 13.82 -17.25
C ASP A 116 7.77 12.55 -16.45
N VAL A 117 8.09 11.37 -16.99
CA VAL A 117 7.95 10.11 -16.25
C VAL A 117 8.80 10.11 -14.99
N LEU A 118 10.09 10.44 -15.08
CA LEU A 118 10.99 10.46 -13.92
C LEU A 118 10.54 11.47 -12.85
N LYS A 119 10.19 12.69 -13.28
CA LYS A 119 9.71 13.75 -12.40
C LYS A 119 8.47 13.33 -11.62
N TYR A 120 7.58 12.57 -12.25
CA TYR A 120 6.38 12.06 -11.60
C TYR A 120 6.67 10.81 -10.75
N PHE A 121 7.36 9.82 -11.29
CA PHE A 121 7.55 8.51 -10.67
C PHE A 121 8.44 8.57 -9.43
N LEU A 122 9.56 9.30 -9.45
CA LEU A 122 10.53 9.25 -8.35
C LEU A 122 9.94 9.70 -7.00
N PRO A 123 9.20 10.82 -6.89
CA PRO A 123 8.52 11.19 -5.64
C PRO A 123 7.42 10.21 -5.21
N HIS A 124 6.82 9.51 -6.17
CA HIS A 124 5.70 8.58 -5.92
C HIS A 124 6.14 7.11 -5.81
N LYS A 125 7.43 6.82 -5.89
CA LYS A 125 8.00 5.47 -5.83
C LYS A 125 7.52 4.67 -4.61
N ILE A 126 7.23 5.35 -3.48
CA ILE A 126 6.76 4.75 -2.22
C ILE A 126 5.40 4.04 -2.34
N TYR A 127 4.61 4.35 -3.36
CA TYR A 127 3.28 3.77 -3.57
C TYR A 127 3.32 2.43 -4.34
N PHE A 128 4.49 2.03 -4.84
CA PHE A 128 4.67 0.81 -5.61
C PHE A 128 5.30 -0.29 -4.74
N PRO A 129 4.97 -1.57 -5.00
CA PRO A 129 5.75 -2.69 -4.48
C PRO A 129 7.23 -2.53 -4.83
N LYS A 130 8.11 -2.95 -3.92
CA LYS A 130 9.55 -2.74 -4.04
C LYS A 130 10.10 -3.29 -5.36
N ASP A 131 9.72 -4.52 -5.71
CA ASP A 131 10.21 -5.19 -6.93
C ASP A 131 9.79 -4.43 -8.20
N THR A 132 8.52 -4.00 -8.27
CA THR A 132 8.00 -3.18 -9.37
C THR A 132 8.71 -1.83 -9.46
N ALA A 133 8.91 -1.18 -8.31
CA ALA A 133 9.61 0.10 -8.24
C ALA A 133 11.08 -0.01 -8.71
N GLU A 134 11.77 -1.10 -8.38
CA GLU A 134 13.14 -1.37 -8.82
C GLU A 134 13.20 -1.67 -10.32
N ARG A 135 12.27 -2.50 -10.83
CA ARG A 135 12.16 -2.79 -12.27
C ARG A 135 11.85 -1.54 -13.09
N MET A 136 10.98 -0.67 -12.59
CA MET A 136 10.68 0.64 -13.16
C MET A 136 11.92 1.53 -13.29
N VAL A 137 12.73 1.64 -12.22
CA VAL A 137 13.97 2.43 -12.27
C VAL A 137 14.94 1.86 -13.30
N TYR A 138 15.11 0.53 -13.32
CA TYR A 138 15.95 -0.14 -14.30
C TYR A 138 15.49 0.18 -15.73
N PHE A 139 14.21 -0.03 -16.02
CA PHE A 139 13.63 0.25 -17.33
C PHE A 139 13.81 1.71 -17.77
N LEU A 140 13.56 2.69 -16.88
CA LEU A 140 13.73 4.11 -17.23
C LEU A 140 15.20 4.45 -17.52
N ASN A 141 16.15 3.81 -16.86
CA ASN A 141 17.57 3.97 -17.17
C ASN A 141 17.94 3.32 -18.51
N THR A 142 17.41 2.13 -18.81
CA THR A 142 17.58 1.48 -20.12
C THR A 142 17.00 2.34 -21.23
N GLY A 143 15.80 2.90 -21.03
CA GLY A 143 15.16 3.84 -21.95
C GLY A 143 16.03 5.07 -22.23
N GLN A 144 16.61 5.69 -21.20
CA GLN A 144 17.53 6.82 -21.39
C GLN A 144 18.76 6.44 -22.22
N ALA A 145 19.33 5.26 -21.95
CA ALA A 145 20.48 4.76 -22.70
C ALA A 145 20.12 4.50 -24.18
N ALA A 146 18.92 3.98 -24.45
CA ALA A 146 18.42 3.80 -25.80
C ALA A 146 18.29 5.14 -26.54
N ILE A 147 17.66 6.15 -25.93
CA ILE A 147 17.53 7.51 -26.51
C ILE A 147 18.90 8.07 -26.89
N GLY A 148 19.89 7.96 -25.99
CA GLY A 148 21.25 8.45 -26.27
C GLY A 148 21.95 7.70 -27.40
N ALA A 149 21.67 6.40 -27.58
CA ALA A 149 22.21 5.63 -28.70
C ALA A 149 21.64 6.08 -30.06
N PHE A 150 20.35 6.39 -30.11
CA PHE A 150 19.71 6.92 -31.32
C PHE A 150 20.30 8.28 -31.72
N GLU A 151 20.57 9.16 -30.76
CA GLU A 151 21.23 10.46 -31.00
C GLU A 151 22.58 10.33 -31.71
N VAL A 152 23.42 9.41 -31.23
CA VAL A 152 24.75 9.16 -31.83
C VAL A 152 24.61 8.69 -33.28
N THR A 153 23.50 8.04 -33.62
CA THR A 153 23.26 7.49 -34.96
C THR A 153 22.81 8.56 -35.93
N LEU A 154 22.00 9.52 -35.47
CA LEU A 154 21.64 10.69 -36.26
C LEU A 154 22.85 11.56 -36.64
N THR A 155 23.90 11.54 -35.81
CA THR A 155 25.11 12.36 -36.01
C THR A 155 26.24 11.60 -36.72
N SER A 156 26.25 10.27 -36.65
CA SER A 156 27.24 9.44 -37.35
C SER A 156 26.72 9.07 -38.74
N LYS A 157 27.39 9.56 -39.79
CA LYS A 157 27.02 9.31 -41.19
C LYS A 157 26.99 7.80 -41.52
N GLY A 158 25.82 7.19 -41.40
CA GLY A 158 25.38 6.01 -42.15
C GLY A 158 26.18 4.72 -41.97
N ASN A 159 26.65 4.38 -40.76
CA ASN A 159 27.16 3.03 -40.51
C ASN A 159 25.97 2.05 -40.41
N PRO A 160 25.76 1.13 -41.37
CA PRO A 160 24.64 0.19 -41.36
C PRO A 160 24.63 -0.70 -40.10
N ASP A 161 25.80 -1.06 -39.57
CA ASP A 161 25.90 -1.85 -38.32
C ASP A 161 25.32 -1.11 -37.11
N THR A 162 25.31 0.23 -37.14
CA THR A 162 24.73 1.04 -36.06
C THR A 162 23.20 1.02 -36.12
N HIS A 163 22.62 1.05 -37.32
CA HIS A 163 21.17 0.95 -37.49
C HIS A 163 20.64 -0.39 -36.98
N GLU A 164 21.24 -1.50 -37.40
CA GLU A 164 20.85 -2.84 -36.95
C GLU A 164 20.92 -2.99 -35.42
N LYS A 165 22.02 -2.54 -34.80
CA LYS A 165 22.17 -2.57 -33.34
C LYS A 165 21.12 -1.74 -32.62
N ASN A 166 20.68 -0.63 -33.20
CA ASN A 166 19.65 0.20 -32.59
C ASN A 166 18.26 -0.40 -32.72
N TYR A 167 17.94 -1.05 -33.85
CA TYR A 167 16.71 -1.82 -33.99
C TYR A 167 16.66 -2.93 -32.93
N GLN A 168 17.74 -3.69 -32.76
CA GLN A 168 17.80 -4.72 -31.71
C GLN A 168 17.59 -4.13 -30.31
N ARG A 169 18.22 -2.98 -30.00
CA ARG A 169 18.02 -2.27 -28.72
C ARG A 169 16.58 -1.83 -28.52
N PHE A 170 15.91 -1.38 -29.57
CA PHE A 170 14.51 -1.00 -29.51
C PHE A 170 13.59 -2.21 -29.29
N GLU A 171 13.87 -3.34 -29.93
CA GLU A 171 13.14 -4.58 -29.67
C GLU A 171 13.29 -5.03 -28.22
N ASP A 172 14.51 -5.00 -27.68
CA ASP A 172 14.79 -5.39 -26.30
C ASP A 172 14.11 -4.42 -25.32
N TYR A 173 14.19 -3.11 -25.59
CA TYR A 173 13.44 -2.09 -24.86
C TYR A 173 11.93 -2.32 -24.88
N SER A 174 11.37 -2.69 -26.03
CA SER A 174 9.93 -2.92 -26.19
C SER A 174 9.46 -4.16 -25.42
N LYS A 175 10.29 -5.21 -25.37
CA LYS A 175 10.04 -6.39 -24.51
C LYS A 175 10.06 -5.99 -23.03
N GLU A 176 11.08 -5.24 -22.59
CA GLU A 176 11.16 -4.76 -21.20
C GLU A 176 9.97 -3.86 -20.83
N PHE A 177 9.53 -3.01 -21.76
CA PHE A 177 8.36 -2.16 -21.57
C PHE A 177 7.10 -2.99 -21.31
N ALA A 178 6.85 -4.02 -22.13
CA ALA A 178 5.71 -4.91 -21.95
C ALA A 178 5.74 -5.63 -20.59
N GLU A 179 6.92 -6.08 -20.16
CA GLU A 179 7.09 -6.70 -18.84
C GLU A 179 6.80 -5.73 -17.69
N VAL A 180 7.25 -4.48 -17.80
CA VAL A 180 6.99 -3.44 -16.80
C VAL A 180 5.52 -3.07 -16.73
N LEU A 181 4.84 -2.94 -17.88
CA LEU A 181 3.40 -2.70 -17.90
C LEU A 181 2.64 -3.86 -17.27
N ALA A 182 3.00 -5.11 -17.60
CA ALA A 182 2.37 -6.29 -16.99
C ALA A 182 2.54 -6.31 -15.47
N LEU A 183 3.70 -5.90 -14.94
CA LEU A 183 3.91 -5.76 -13.49
C LEU A 183 3.00 -4.68 -12.87
N LEU A 184 2.88 -3.51 -13.52
CA LEU A 184 2.01 -2.44 -13.06
C LEU A 184 0.53 -2.83 -13.09
N GLU A 185 0.08 -3.47 -14.16
CA GLU A 185 -1.28 -3.97 -14.30
C GLU A 185 -1.59 -5.00 -13.21
N LYS A 186 -0.65 -5.92 -12.96
CA LYS A 186 -0.77 -6.91 -11.90
C LYS A 186 -0.88 -6.26 -10.51
N ASP A 187 -0.05 -5.26 -10.22
CA ASP A 187 -0.11 -4.55 -8.94
C ASP A 187 -1.41 -3.76 -8.79
N PHE A 188 -1.89 -3.16 -9.88
CA PHE A 188 -3.19 -2.50 -9.91
C PHE A 188 -4.34 -3.48 -9.65
N GLN A 189 -4.33 -4.65 -10.31
CA GLN A 189 -5.32 -5.70 -10.11
C GLN A 189 -5.31 -6.23 -8.68
N ARG A 190 -4.13 -6.36 -8.06
CA ARG A 190 -3.99 -6.74 -6.65
C ARG A 190 -4.60 -5.70 -5.71
N ILE A 191 -4.39 -4.41 -5.97
CA ILE A 191 -5.01 -3.32 -5.18
C ILE A 191 -6.53 -3.34 -5.32
N LEU A 192 -7.04 -3.65 -6.50
CA LEU A 192 -8.48 -3.80 -6.75
C LEU A 192 -9.07 -5.11 -6.19
N GLY A 193 -8.26 -5.99 -5.60
CA GLY A 193 -8.71 -7.28 -5.07
C GLY A 193 -9.10 -8.30 -6.13
N MET A 194 -8.65 -8.13 -7.38
CA MET A 194 -8.91 -9.07 -8.48
C MET A 194 -7.94 -10.26 -8.48
N GLU A 195 -6.71 -10.06 -7.99
CA GLU A 195 -5.81 -11.16 -7.65
C GLU A 195 -5.93 -11.46 -6.16
N GLU A 196 -6.32 -12.68 -5.81
CA GLU A 196 -6.16 -13.13 -4.43
C GLU A 196 -4.68 -13.02 -4.06
N PRO A 197 -4.34 -12.46 -2.88
CA PRO A 197 -2.97 -12.49 -2.42
C PRO A 197 -2.57 -13.96 -2.41
N LYS A 198 -1.61 -14.37 -3.25
CA LYS A 198 -1.02 -15.71 -3.21
C LYS A 198 -0.79 -15.99 -1.75
N ALA A 199 -1.59 -16.88 -1.16
CA ALA A 199 -1.64 -17.09 0.27
C ALA A 199 -0.21 -17.20 0.73
N GLY A 200 0.28 -16.17 1.41
CA GLY A 200 1.67 -16.06 1.77
C GLY A 200 1.94 -17.31 2.58
N GLY A 201 2.75 -18.20 2.01
CA GLY A 201 3.22 -19.37 2.72
C GLY A 201 3.70 -18.88 4.06
N ALA A 202 3.06 -19.37 5.12
CA ALA A 202 3.68 -19.41 6.43
C ALA A 202 4.94 -20.27 6.26
N ASN A 203 5.99 -19.68 5.69
CA ASN A 203 7.35 -20.12 5.81
C ASN A 203 7.66 -19.94 7.29
N LEU A 204 7.33 -20.99 8.06
CA LEU A 204 8.15 -21.38 9.19
C LEU A 204 9.62 -21.29 8.74
N PRO A 205 10.50 -20.73 9.58
CA PRO A 205 11.87 -20.47 9.19
C PRO A 205 12.59 -21.78 8.90
N ASN A 206 12.65 -22.18 7.63
CA ASN A 206 13.58 -23.22 7.21
C ASN A 206 14.91 -22.56 6.87
N SER A 207 15.74 -22.51 7.92
CA SER A 207 17.19 -22.57 7.88
C SER A 207 17.74 -23.18 6.57
N LYS A 208 18.56 -22.38 5.88
CA LYS A 208 19.53 -22.71 4.80
C LYS A 208 19.03 -22.68 3.34
N SER A 209 19.58 -21.73 2.59
CA SER A 209 20.32 -21.92 1.31
C SER A 209 20.42 -20.56 0.61
N ASN A 210 21.49 -19.80 0.82
CA ASN A 210 22.66 -19.74 -0.07
C ASN A 210 22.31 -19.48 -1.55
N ASN A 211 22.30 -18.20 -1.94
CA ASN A 211 22.76 -17.78 -3.25
C ASN A 211 23.13 -16.28 -3.23
N GLN A 212 24.40 -16.03 -3.51
CA GLN A 212 24.99 -14.70 -3.65
C GLN A 212 24.36 -13.97 -4.86
N ALA A 213 23.83 -12.77 -4.59
CA ALA A 213 23.68 -11.74 -5.62
C ALA A 213 24.94 -10.85 -5.60
N PRO A 214 25.42 -10.36 -6.77
CA PRO A 214 26.62 -9.54 -6.85
C PRO A 214 26.42 -8.19 -6.15
N ALA A 215 27.43 -7.80 -5.38
CA ALA A 215 27.46 -6.56 -4.64
C ALA A 215 27.43 -5.36 -5.60
N PHE A 216 26.35 -4.58 -5.56
CA PHE A 216 26.31 -3.25 -6.16
C PHE A 216 27.25 -2.32 -5.39
N SER A 217 28.45 -2.12 -5.95
CA SER A 217 29.40 -1.09 -5.52
C SER A 217 28.78 0.29 -5.76
N SER A 218 28.30 0.91 -4.68
CA SER A 218 27.88 2.32 -4.67
C SER A 218 29.10 3.21 -4.88
N ARG A 219 29.33 3.62 -6.12
CA ARG A 219 30.30 4.66 -6.47
C ARG A 219 29.73 6.00 -6.01
N ARG A 220 30.17 6.47 -4.83
CA ARG A 220 29.94 7.85 -4.38
C ARG A 220 30.55 8.79 -5.42
N MET A 221 29.72 9.58 -6.10
CA MET A 221 30.16 10.84 -6.71
C MET A 221 30.48 11.80 -5.56
N VAL A 222 31.75 12.17 -5.46
CA VAL A 222 32.20 13.35 -4.71
C VAL A 222 31.92 14.54 -5.64
N ILE A 223 31.13 15.48 -5.14
CA ILE A 223 30.98 16.83 -5.72
C ILE A 223 32.17 17.66 -5.23
#